data_AF-A0A847PZY8-F1
#
_entry.id   AF-A0A847PZY8-F1
#
_cell.length_a   1.000
_cell.length_b   1.000
_cell.length_c   1.000
_cell.angle_alpha   90.00
_cell.angle_beta   90.00
_cell.angle_gamma   90.00
#
_symmetry.space_group_name_H-M   'P 1'
#
loop_
_entity.id
_entity.type
_entity.pdbx_description
1 polymer ?
#
loop_
_entity_poly.entity_id
_entity_poly.type
_entity_poly.pdbx_seq_one_letter_code
_entity_poly.pdbx_strand_id
1 'polypeptide(L)'
;MERFSRVVEERGERFLARVFAPAELESDPSIQTLAGRFAAKEAILKALGTGLAQGVRWRDMSITGGGGRPPSVETSGAAASMLEGRKIHVSISHAAQYALAMAVTEDLED
;
A
#
# COMPACT_ATOMS: atom_id res chain seq x y z
N MET A 1 -14.67 -3.57 1.12
CA MET A 1 -14.49 -3.90 2.54
C MET A 1 -14.89 -5.32 2.81
N GLU A 2 -16.14 -5.75 2.57
CA GLU A 2 -16.58 -7.12 2.92
C GLU A 2 -15.62 -8.24 2.48
N ARG A 3 -15.19 -8.23 1.21
CA ARG A 3 -14.21 -9.21 0.70
C ARG A 3 -12.86 -9.15 1.41
N PHE A 4 -12.39 -7.95 1.76
CA PHE A 4 -11.12 -7.77 2.45
C PHE A 4 -11.23 -8.27 3.90
N SER A 5 -12.31 -7.90 4.61
CA SER A 5 -12.60 -8.39 5.96
C SER A 5 -12.60 -9.91 6.00
N ARG A 6 -13.30 -10.56 5.07
CA ARG A 6 -13.36 -12.02 4.97
C ARG A 6 -11.98 -12.64 4.78
N VAL A 7 -11.14 -12.05 3.92
CA VAL A 7 -9.75 -12.54 3.72
C VAL A 7 -8.91 -12.39 5.00
N VAL A 8 -9.07 -11.29 5.73
CA VAL A 8 -8.39 -11.08 7.01
C VAL A 8 -8.87 -12.08 8.06
N GLU A 9 -10.18 -12.35 8.14
CA GLU A 9 -10.75 -13.36 9.04
C GLU A 9 -10.28 -14.78 8.71
N GLU A 10 -10.30 -15.16 7.43
CA GLU A 10 -9.93 -16.51 6.97
C GLU A 10 -8.42 -16.78 7.07
N ARG A 11 -7.57 -15.77 6.81
CA ARG A 11 -6.11 -15.95 6.71
C ARG A 11 -5.33 -15.37 7.90
N GLY A 12 -5.97 -14.53 8.70
CA GLY A 12 -5.46 -13.99 9.94
C GLY A 12 -4.09 -13.32 9.82
N GLU A 13 -3.30 -13.48 10.89
CA GLU A 13 -2.00 -12.83 11.08
C GLU A 13 -1.00 -13.15 9.97
N ARG A 14 -1.04 -14.35 9.39
CA ARG A 14 -0.13 -14.72 8.29
C ARG A 14 -0.32 -13.85 7.07
N PHE A 15 -1.58 -13.50 6.74
CA PHE A 15 -1.85 -12.57 5.65
C PHE A 15 -1.39 -11.16 6.00
N LEU A 16 -1.70 -10.70 7.21
CA LEU A 16 -1.33 -9.37 7.66
C LEU A 16 0.20 -9.18 7.67
N ALA A 17 0.95 -10.11 8.26
CA ALA A 17 2.41 -10.09 8.31
C ALA A 17 3.08 -10.22 6.93
N ARG A 18 2.38 -10.80 5.95
CA ARG A 18 2.87 -10.86 4.57
C ARG A 18 2.71 -9.53 3.84
N VAL A 19 1.60 -8.84 4.09
CA VAL A 19 1.16 -7.67 3.31
C VAL A 19 1.62 -6.37 3.94
N PHE A 20 1.56 -6.25 5.26
CA PHE A 20 1.81 -5.02 5.99
C PHE A 20 3.16 -5.08 6.72
N ALA A 21 3.86 -3.96 6.71
CA ALA A 21 5.00 -3.72 7.59
C ALA A 21 4.50 -3.53 9.03
N PRO A 22 5.31 -3.84 10.06
CA PRO A 22 4.92 -3.67 11.46
C PRO A 22 4.38 -2.26 11.78
N ALA A 23 5.04 -1.22 11.29
CA ALA A 23 4.63 0.18 11.50
C ALA A 23 3.22 0.50 10.97
N GLU A 24 2.76 -0.19 9.92
CA GLU A 24 1.40 -0.03 9.41
C GLU A 24 0.39 -0.64 10.40
N LEU A 25 0.65 -1.85 10.90
CA LEU A 25 -0.22 -2.53 11.85
C LEU A 25 -0.27 -1.80 13.21
N GLU A 26 0.85 -1.24 13.65
CA GLU A 26 0.95 -0.48 14.91
C GLU A 26 0.24 0.87 14.86
N SER A 27 0.27 1.55 13.71
CA SER A 27 -0.31 2.89 13.59
C SER A 27 -1.84 2.91 13.59
N ASP A 28 -2.47 1.99 12.86
CA ASP A 28 -3.93 1.82 12.83
C ASP A 28 -4.29 0.45 12.21
N PRO A 29 -4.70 -0.54 13.03
CA PRO A 29 -5.05 -1.87 12.57
C PRO A 29 -6.53 -2.01 12.15
N SER A 30 -7.29 -0.91 12.06
CA SER A 30 -8.70 -1.00 11.67
C SER A 30 -8.87 -1.56 10.26
N ILE A 31 -9.92 -2.37 10.05
CA ILE A 31 -10.21 -2.99 8.75
C ILE A 31 -10.34 -1.94 7.64
N GLN A 32 -10.91 -0.77 7.93
CA GLN A 32 -11.04 0.32 6.98
C GLN A 32 -9.69 0.84 6.51
N THR A 33 -8.79 1.12 7.45
CA THR A 33 -7.45 1.62 7.15
C THR A 33 -6.60 0.56 6.45
N LEU A 34 -6.64 -0.70 6.91
CA LEU A 34 -5.93 -1.80 6.26
C LEU A 34 -6.42 -2.08 4.84
N ALA A 35 -7.73 -1.98 4.59
CA ALA A 35 -8.28 -2.09 3.24
C ALA A 35 -7.81 -0.95 2.33
N GLY A 36 -7.73 0.28 2.86
CA GLY A 36 -7.19 1.44 2.16
C GLY A 36 -5.71 1.27 1.80
N ARG A 37 -4.89 0.86 2.77
CA ARG A 37 -3.46 0.57 2.57
C ARG A 37 -3.26 -0.57 1.59
N PHE A 38 -4.06 -1.63 1.67
CA PHE A 38 -4.02 -2.73 0.70
C PHE A 38 -4.30 -2.22 -0.72
N ALA A 39 -5.34 -1.42 -0.91
CA ALA A 39 -5.66 -0.81 -2.20
C ALA A 39 -4.53 0.10 -2.70
N ALA A 40 -3.89 0.85 -1.80
CA ALA A 40 -2.77 1.72 -2.12
C ALA A 40 -1.53 0.94 -2.55
N LYS A 41 -1.19 -0.15 -1.86
CA LYS A 41 -0.10 -1.04 -2.27
C LYS A 41 -0.35 -1.66 -3.64
N GLU A 42 -1.57 -2.13 -3.90
CA GLU A 42 -1.99 -2.59 -5.23
C GLU A 42 -1.82 -1.51 -6.31
N ALA A 43 -2.18 -0.26 -6.00
CA ALA A 43 -2.02 0.87 -6.92
C ALA A 43 -0.54 1.16 -7.21
N ILE A 44 0.31 1.14 -6.19
CA ILE A 44 1.78 1.29 -6.34
C ILE A 44 2.34 0.17 -7.22
N LEU A 45 2.02 -1.09 -6.92
CA LEU A 45 2.49 -2.25 -7.70
C LEU A 45 2.14 -2.13 -9.20
N LYS A 46 0.98 -1.55 -9.51
CA LYS A 46 0.56 -1.27 -10.89
C LYS A 46 1.31 -0.10 -11.51
N ALA A 47 1.54 0.96 -10.76
CA ALA A 47 2.34 2.10 -11.22
C ALA A 47 3.80 1.71 -11.51
N LEU A 48 4.36 0.76 -10.74
CA LEU A 48 5.68 0.18 -11.01
C LEU A 48 5.70 -0.69 -12.28
N GLY A 49 4.54 -1.15 -12.77
CA GLY A 49 4.41 -1.96 -13.98
C GLY A 49 4.79 -3.44 -13.82
N THR A 50 5.26 -3.87 -12.65
CA THR A 50 5.80 -5.22 -12.43
C THR A 50 4.92 -6.11 -11.56
N GLY A 51 3.98 -5.54 -10.80
CA GLY A 51 3.23 -6.31 -9.81
C GLY A 51 4.15 -6.89 -8.73
N LEU A 52 3.82 -8.06 -8.19
CA LEU A 52 4.67 -8.80 -7.24
C LEU A 52 5.77 -9.64 -7.93
N ALA A 53 6.20 -9.23 -9.12
CA ALA A 53 7.25 -9.90 -9.88
C ALA A 53 8.60 -9.17 -9.72
N GLN A 54 9.66 -9.72 -10.33
CA GLN A 54 11.00 -9.11 -10.35
C GLN A 54 11.55 -8.76 -8.96
N GLY A 55 11.23 -9.58 -7.95
CA GLY A 55 11.71 -9.40 -6.58
C GLY A 55 10.86 -8.47 -5.72
N VAL A 56 9.92 -7.72 -6.28
CA VAL A 56 9.04 -6.82 -5.52
C VAL A 56 8.17 -7.60 -4.54
N ARG A 57 8.08 -7.11 -3.30
CA ARG A 57 7.24 -7.66 -2.23
C ARG A 57 6.28 -6.60 -1.70
N TRP A 58 5.20 -7.05 -1.07
CA TRP A 58 4.26 -6.16 -0.38
C TRP A 58 4.91 -5.25 0.67
N ARG A 59 5.93 -5.77 1.38
CA ARG A 59 6.64 -5.04 2.43
C ARG A 59 7.77 -4.16 1.91
N ASP A 60 8.02 -4.16 0.60
CA ASP A 60 8.91 -3.19 -0.05
C ASP A 60 8.27 -1.80 -0.13
N MET A 61 7.02 -1.66 0.31
CA MET A 61 6.27 -0.41 0.42
C MET A 61 5.56 -0.38 1.77
N SER A 62 5.73 0.70 2.53
CA SER A 62 5.06 0.95 3.81
C SER A 62 4.21 2.21 3.67
N ILE A 63 2.95 2.14 4.09
CA ILE A 63 1.99 3.23 3.94
C ILE A 63 1.45 3.61 5.31
N THR A 64 1.88 4.76 5.82
CA THR A 64 1.47 5.29 7.11
C THR A 64 0.69 6.60 6.96
N GLY A 65 0.07 7.07 8.05
CA GLY A 65 -0.83 8.22 8.01
C GLY A 65 -2.17 7.91 7.34
N GLY A 66 -2.86 8.96 6.88
CA GLY A 66 -4.26 8.92 6.44
C GLY A 66 -5.20 9.60 7.43
N GLY A 67 -6.51 9.59 7.17
CA GLY A 67 -7.51 10.21 8.05
C GLY A 67 -7.53 11.74 8.00
N GLY A 68 -7.39 12.32 6.80
CA GLY A 68 -7.45 13.77 6.57
C GLY A 68 -6.11 14.44 6.26
N ARG A 69 -5.01 13.68 6.27
CA ARG A 69 -3.69 14.09 5.77
C ARG A 69 -3.26 13.19 4.60
N PRO A 70 -2.38 13.67 3.71
CA PRO A 70 -1.79 12.82 2.68
C PRO A 70 -1.12 11.58 3.30
N PRO A 71 -1.26 10.39 2.71
CA PRO A 71 -0.54 9.21 3.16
C PRO A 71 0.97 9.37 2.90
N SER A 72 1.78 8.87 3.81
CA SER A 72 3.23 8.76 3.62
C SER A 72 3.55 7.40 3.02
N VAL A 73 4.40 7.39 1.98
CA VAL A 73 4.85 6.17 1.31
C VAL A 73 6.35 6.07 1.45
N GLU A 74 6.81 4.98 2.05
CA GLU A 74 8.22 4.61 2.09
C GLU A 74 8.43 3.36 1.25
N THR A 75 9.43 3.37 0.37
CA THR A 75 9.80 2.21 -0.44
C THR A 75 11.18 1.70 -0.09
N SER A 76 11.36 0.38 -0.19
CA SER A 76 12.64 -0.31 0.02
C SER A 76 12.82 -1.44 -1.01
N GLY A 77 13.97 -2.12 -0.98
CA GLY A 77 14.22 -3.29 -1.82
C GLY A 77 14.00 -3.03 -3.31
N ALA A 78 13.40 -4.00 -4.01
CA ALA A 78 13.19 -3.92 -5.44
C ALA A 78 12.22 -2.79 -5.85
N ALA A 79 11.24 -2.45 -5.01
CA ALA A 79 10.33 -1.34 -5.28
C ALA A 79 11.08 0.02 -5.28
N ALA A 80 12.00 0.23 -4.34
CA ALA A 80 12.82 1.43 -4.30
C ALA A 80 13.74 1.53 -5.52
N SER A 81 14.39 0.42 -5.90
CA SER A 81 15.23 0.39 -7.12
C SER A 81 14.42 0.72 -8.37
N MET A 82 13.17 0.27 -8.46
CA MET A 82 12.31 0.62 -9.59
C MET A 82 11.89 2.10 -9.59
N LEU A 83 11.82 2.75 -8.43
CA LEU A 83 11.50 4.17 -8.33
C LEU A 83 12.74 5.08 -8.40
N GLU A 84 13.93 4.55 -8.71
CA GLU A 84 15.12 5.38 -8.86
C GLU A 84 14.89 6.50 -9.90
N GLY A 85 15.26 7.74 -9.55
CA GLY A 85 14.99 8.93 -10.38
C GLY A 85 13.52 9.35 -10.44
N ARG A 86 12.63 8.73 -9.66
CA ARG A 86 11.19 8.99 -9.67
C ARG A 86 10.65 9.15 -8.26
N LYS A 87 9.55 9.88 -8.14
CA LYS A 87 8.77 9.95 -6.91
C LYS A 87 7.38 9.38 -7.14
N ILE A 88 6.81 8.79 -6.09
CA ILE A 88 5.47 8.23 -6.12
C ILE A 88 4.53 9.03 -5.21
N HIS A 89 3.38 9.40 -5.76
CA HIS A 89 2.29 10.05 -5.05
C HIS A 89 1.15 9.07 -4.89
N VAL A 90 0.54 9.06 -3.71
CA VAL A 90 -0.59 8.17 -3.41
C VAL A 90 -1.73 8.96 -2.79
N SER A 91 -2.95 8.67 -3.24
CA SER A 91 -4.18 9.13 -2.62
C SER A 91 -5.04 7.93 -2.25
N ILE A 92 -5.65 7.96 -1.07
CA ILE A 92 -6.51 6.90 -0.53
C ILE A 92 -7.85 7.50 -0.18
N SER A 93 -8.92 6.85 -0.63
CA SER A 93 -10.29 7.20 -0.29
C SER A 93 -11.08 5.96 0.09
N HIS A 94 -12.08 6.14 0.94
CA HIS A 94 -13.00 5.08 1.32
C HIS A 94 -14.43 5.60 1.25
N ALA A 95 -15.34 4.76 0.76
CA ALA A 95 -16.75 5.11 0.65
C ALA A 95 -17.58 3.86 0.97
N ALA A 96 -18.40 3.94 2.02
CA ALA A 96 -19.26 2.86 2.50
C ALA A 96 -18.53 1.51 2.53
N GLN A 97 -18.75 0.66 1.52
CA GLN A 97 -18.19 -0.68 1.42
C GLN A 97 -16.93 -0.79 0.55
N TYR A 98 -16.32 0.31 0.11
CA TYR A 98 -15.18 0.32 -0.81
C TYR A 98 -13.99 1.09 -0.25
N ALA A 99 -12.81 0.62 -0.62
CA ALA A 99 -11.55 1.35 -0.47
C ALA A 99 -10.95 1.49 -1.87
N LEU A 100 -10.52 2.70 -2.21
CA LEU A 100 -9.91 3.04 -3.49
C LEU A 100 -8.59 3.74 -3.21
N ALA A 101 -7.60 3.48 -4.05
CA ALA A 101 -6.38 4.25 -4.07
C ALA A 101 -5.92 4.52 -5.50
N MET A 102 -5.21 5.64 -5.65
CA MET A 102 -4.55 6.03 -6.89
C MET A 102 -3.07 6.25 -6.59
N ALA A 103 -2.21 5.80 -7.50
CA ALA A 103 -0.77 6.02 -7.45
C ALA A 103 -0.30 6.63 -8.77
N VAL A 104 0.58 7.64 -8.69
CA VAL A 104 1.20 8.29 -9.85
C VAL A 104 2.70 8.37 -9.59
N THR A 105 3.50 8.00 -10.59
CA THR A 105 4.95 8.24 -10.57
C THR A 105 5.27 9.50 -11.37
N GLU A 106 6.04 10.39 -10.78
CA GLU A 106 6.64 11.55 -11.45
C GLU A 106 8.15 11.31 -11.62
N ASP A 107 8.71 11.71 -12.75
CA ASP A 107 10.16 11.79 -12.90
C ASP A 107 10.67 12.98 -12.06
N LEU A 108 11.78 12.79 -11.36
CA LEU A 108 12.46 13.88 -10.67
C LEU A 108 13.26 14.64 -11.74
N GLU A 109 12.86 15.87 -12.03
CA GLU A 109 13.66 16.78 -12.87
C GLU A 109 14.98 17.12 -12.14
N ASP A 110 16.08 17.23 -12.89
CA ASP A 110 17.37 17.77 -12.41
C ASP A 110 17.29 19.26 -12.05
#